data_AF-A0A832TST7-F1
#
_entry.id   AF-A0A832TST7-F1
#
_cell.length_a   1.000
_cell.length_b   1.000
_cell.length_c   1.000
_cell.angle_alpha   90.00
_cell.angle_beta   90.00
_cell.angle_gamma   90.00
#
_symmetry.space_group_name_H-M   'P 1'
#
loop_
_entity.id
_entity.type
_entity.pdbx_description
1 polymer ?
#
loop_
_entity_poly.entity_id
_entity_poly.type
_entity_poly.pdbx_seq_one_letter_code
_entity_poly.pdbx_strand_id
1 'polypeptide(L)'
;FENFLSASEILKKLGIINKAYLMIKPPFLTEKEAIHDAINSAKSIENIADVISFNPMTVHKNTLVEYLWNKGEYSPPWGWSIIEILKETAKLRPDIICHPVAFGRSRGPKNCKSCNREIEKRILEFSINNDVKILEYDCDCKKEWEEELMKF
;
A
#
# COMPACT_ATOMS: atom_id res chain seq x y z
N PHE A 1 -11.07 -9.20 13.15
CA PHE A 1 -11.08 -7.81 13.64
C PHE A 1 -11.11 -7.75 15.17
N GLU A 2 -11.96 -8.51 15.86
CA GLU A 2 -12.06 -8.51 17.35
C GLU A 2 -10.72 -8.72 18.06
N ASN A 3 -9.93 -9.73 17.65
CA ASN A 3 -8.60 -9.96 18.24
C ASN A 3 -7.66 -8.75 18.12
N PHE A 4 -7.74 -8.01 17.00
CA PHE A 4 -6.97 -6.78 16.82
C PHE A 4 -7.42 -5.70 17.80
N LEU A 5 -8.73 -5.53 18.02
CA LEU A 5 -9.25 -4.57 19.00
C LEU A 5 -8.83 -4.93 20.42
N SER A 6 -8.95 -6.20 20.81
CA SER A 6 -8.55 -6.67 22.13
C SER A 6 -7.05 -6.47 22.38
N ALA A 7 -6.20 -6.81 21.40
CA ALA A 7 -4.77 -6.57 21.50
C ALA A 7 -4.42 -5.08 21.56
N SER A 8 -5.07 -4.25 20.74
CA SER A 8 -4.84 -2.79 20.72
C SER A 8 -5.20 -2.13 22.04
N GLU A 9 -6.28 -2.58 22.69
CA GLU A 9 -6.69 -2.07 24.01
C GLU A 9 -5.65 -2.43 25.10
N ILE A 10 -5.06 -3.62 25.02
CA ILE A 10 -3.97 -4.02 25.93
C ILE A 10 -2.73 -3.12 25.70
N LEU A 11 -2.34 -2.91 24.44
CA LEU A 11 -1.20 -2.03 24.11
C LEU A 11 -1.43 -0.61 24.64
N LYS A 12 -2.64 -0.07 24.43
CA LYS A 12 -3.03 1.26 24.93
C LYS A 12 -2.94 1.36 26.45
N LYS A 13 -3.44 0.37 27.19
CA LYS A 13 -3.36 0.32 28.68
C LYS A 13 -1.92 0.28 29.18
N LEU A 14 -1.01 -0.32 28.41
CA LEU A 14 0.40 -0.41 28.73
C LEU A 14 1.23 0.77 28.20
N GLY A 15 0.62 1.73 27.51
CA GLY A 15 1.33 2.85 26.88
C GLY A 15 2.27 2.44 25.75
N ILE A 16 2.00 1.33 25.07
CA ILE A 16 2.81 0.81 23.95
C ILE A 16 2.23 1.29 22.63
N ILE A 17 3.10 1.77 21.74
CA ILE A 17 2.75 2.20 20.38
C ILE A 17 2.15 1.04 19.58
N ASN A 18 0.94 1.24 19.05
CA ASN A 18 0.26 0.26 18.22
C ASN A 18 0.57 0.48 16.74
N LYS A 19 1.45 -0.34 16.17
CA LYS A 19 1.75 -0.36 14.73
C LYS A 19 0.92 -1.42 14.00
N ALA A 20 -0.04 -0.97 13.20
CA ALA A 20 -0.86 -1.84 12.36
C ALA A 20 -0.24 -2.02 10.96
N TYR A 21 -0.41 -3.21 10.39
CA TYR A 21 0.03 -3.55 9.03
C TYR A 21 -1.21 -3.74 8.15
N LEU A 22 -1.31 -2.97 7.08
CA LEU A 22 -2.33 -3.13 6.04
C LEU A 22 -1.67 -3.58 4.75
N MET A 23 -2.28 -4.53 4.06
CA MET A 23 -1.77 -5.05 2.79
C MET A 23 -2.34 -4.24 1.63
N ILE A 24 -1.52 -3.93 0.62
CA ILE A 24 -2.01 -3.36 -0.64
C ILE A 24 -2.07 -4.47 -1.69
N LYS A 25 -3.26 -4.64 -2.27
CA LYS A 25 -3.60 -5.59 -3.33
C LYS A 25 -3.28 -7.06 -2.97
N PRO A 26 -3.84 -7.60 -1.87
CA PRO A 26 -3.90 -9.04 -1.68
C PRO A 26 -4.56 -9.74 -2.88
N PRO A 27 -4.36 -11.06 -3.07
CA PRO A 27 -5.00 -11.81 -4.14
C PRO A 27 -6.53 -11.63 -4.15
N PHE A 28 -7.13 -11.77 -5.33
CA PHE A 28 -8.57 -11.70 -5.59
C PHE A 28 -9.20 -10.30 -5.56
N LEU A 29 -8.40 -9.24 -5.36
CA LEU A 29 -8.86 -7.86 -5.55
C LEU A 29 -8.37 -7.33 -6.90
N THR A 30 -9.25 -6.59 -7.58
CA THR A 30 -8.85 -5.68 -8.66
C THR A 30 -7.95 -4.57 -8.10
N GLU A 31 -7.27 -3.84 -8.99
CA GLU A 31 -6.45 -2.69 -8.58
C GLU A 31 -7.29 -1.62 -7.86
N LYS A 32 -8.49 -1.36 -8.36
CA LYS A 32 -9.41 -0.37 -7.78
C LYS A 32 -9.96 -0.80 -6.43
N GLU A 33 -10.39 -2.06 -6.30
CA GLU A 33 -10.84 -2.60 -5.01
C GLU A 33 -9.72 -2.57 -3.98
N ALA A 34 -8.49 -2.90 -4.38
CA ALA A 34 -7.34 -2.87 -3.49
C ALA A 34 -7.03 -1.48 -2.93
N ILE A 35 -7.15 -0.42 -3.76
CA ILE A 35 -7.02 0.97 -3.29
C ILE A 35 -8.12 1.29 -2.27
N HIS A 36 -9.37 0.97 -2.62
CA HIS A 36 -10.52 1.26 -1.76
C HIS A 36 -10.44 0.53 -0.42
N ASP A 37 -10.10 -0.76 -0.45
CA ASP A 37 -9.95 -1.61 0.73
C ASP A 37 -8.85 -1.09 1.66
N ALA A 38 -7.69 -0.72 1.11
CA ALA A 38 -6.57 -0.18 1.88
C ALA A 38 -6.93 1.15 2.57
N ILE A 39 -7.57 2.08 1.85
CA ILE A 39 -7.99 3.39 2.39
C ILE A 39 -9.06 3.21 3.47
N ASN A 40 -10.09 2.41 3.20
CA ASN A 40 -11.17 2.18 4.17
C ASN A 40 -10.68 1.44 5.41
N SER A 41 -9.79 0.46 5.24
CA SER A 41 -9.16 -0.24 6.35
C SER A 41 -8.38 0.73 7.23
N ALA A 42 -7.61 1.65 6.64
CA ALA A 42 -6.87 2.66 7.41
C ALA A 42 -7.81 3.60 8.17
N LYS A 43 -8.88 4.09 7.52
CA LYS A 43 -9.91 4.91 8.17
C LYS A 43 -10.57 4.17 9.34
N SER A 44 -10.86 2.88 9.19
CA SER A 44 -11.51 2.08 10.23
C SER A 44 -10.68 1.91 11.52
N ILE A 45 -9.36 2.09 11.43
CA ILE A 45 -8.43 1.94 12.57
C ILE A 45 -7.70 3.23 12.94
N GLU A 46 -8.06 4.39 12.37
CA GLU A 46 -7.36 5.66 12.58
C GLU A 46 -7.31 6.07 14.07
N ASN A 47 -8.35 5.74 14.83
CA ASN A 47 -8.47 6.05 16.26
C ASN A 47 -7.94 4.94 17.17
N ILE A 48 -7.36 3.88 16.59
CA ILE A 48 -6.92 2.66 17.29
C ILE A 48 -5.41 2.44 17.13
N ALA A 49 -4.90 2.56 15.90
CA ALA A 49 -3.48 2.41 15.59
C ALA A 49 -2.77 3.76 15.73
N ASP A 50 -1.53 3.76 16.21
CA ASP A 50 -0.67 4.94 16.27
C ASP A 50 0.19 5.09 15.01
N VAL A 51 0.50 3.97 14.37
CA VAL A 51 1.23 3.91 13.10
C VAL A 51 0.51 2.92 12.18
N ILE A 52 0.28 3.31 10.93
CA ILE A 52 -0.22 2.41 9.87
C ILE A 52 0.89 2.21 8.85
N SER A 53 1.33 0.96 8.72
CA SER A 53 2.27 0.53 7.69
C SER A 53 1.50 -0.10 6.55
N PHE A 54 1.50 0.54 5.39
CA PHE A 54 1.04 -0.07 4.15
C PHE A 54 2.13 -0.98 3.59
N ASN A 55 1.74 -2.20 3.20
CA ASN A 55 2.63 -3.24 2.74
C ASN A 55 2.16 -3.73 1.37
N PRO A 56 2.73 -3.19 0.30
CA PRO A 56 2.47 -3.68 -1.05
C PRO A 56 2.84 -5.14 -1.22
N MET A 57 1.94 -5.91 -1.84
CA MET A 57 2.19 -7.31 -2.13
C MET A 57 3.37 -7.50 -3.08
N THR A 58 4.11 -8.58 -2.83
CA THR A 58 5.17 -9.08 -3.71
C THR A 58 5.00 -10.58 -3.93
N VAL A 59 5.58 -11.11 -5.01
CA VAL A 59 5.48 -12.52 -5.39
C VAL A 59 6.66 -13.30 -4.80
N HIS A 60 6.42 -13.98 -3.68
CA HIS A 60 7.39 -14.88 -3.04
C HIS A 60 7.23 -16.33 -3.51
N LYS A 61 8.34 -17.08 -3.51
CA LYS A 61 8.36 -18.49 -3.94
C LYS A 61 7.47 -19.36 -3.05
N ASN A 62 6.89 -20.41 -3.63
CA ASN A 62 6.07 -21.41 -2.93
C ASN A 62 4.85 -20.81 -2.20
N THR A 63 4.24 -19.79 -2.80
CA THR A 63 3.03 -19.15 -2.27
C THR A 63 1.88 -19.26 -3.26
N LEU A 64 0.65 -19.13 -2.77
CA LEU A 64 -0.54 -19.00 -3.62
C LEU A 64 -0.38 -17.83 -4.62
N VAL A 65 0.25 -16.75 -4.19
CA VAL A 65 0.52 -15.56 -5.02
C VAL A 65 1.41 -15.93 -6.21
N GLU A 66 2.46 -16.74 -6.02
CA GLU A 66 3.29 -17.22 -7.13
C GLU A 66 2.53 -18.14 -8.08
N TYR A 67 1.67 -19.02 -7.56
CA TYR A 67 0.80 -19.86 -8.38
C TYR A 67 -0.10 -19.02 -9.30
N LEU A 68 -0.80 -18.02 -8.75
CA LEU A 68 -1.68 -17.13 -9.53
C LEU A 68 -0.88 -16.25 -10.51
N TRP A 69 0.26 -15.73 -10.07
CA TRP A 69 1.15 -14.92 -10.92
C TRP A 69 1.68 -15.71 -12.12
N ASN A 70 2.10 -16.97 -11.92
CA ASN A 70 2.55 -17.84 -13.01
C ASN A 70 1.46 -18.14 -14.05
N LYS A 71 0.18 -18.07 -13.66
CA LYS A 71 -0.97 -18.22 -14.58
C LYS A 71 -1.39 -16.90 -15.24
N GLY A 72 -0.78 -15.78 -14.89
CA GLY A 72 -1.22 -14.45 -15.33
C GLY A 72 -2.51 -13.97 -14.66
N GLU A 73 -2.97 -14.65 -13.60
CA GLU A 73 -4.19 -14.33 -12.85
C GLU A 73 -3.92 -13.32 -11.72
N TYR A 74 -2.66 -12.96 -11.48
CA TYR A 74 -2.27 -11.98 -10.48
C TYR A 74 -1.10 -11.12 -10.95
N SER A 75 -1.15 -9.83 -10.60
CA SER A 75 -0.05 -8.88 -10.73
C SER A 75 0.13 -8.10 -9.41
N PRO A 76 1.37 -7.82 -8.98
CA PRO A 76 1.63 -6.87 -7.88
C PRO A 76 0.98 -5.51 -8.12
N PRO A 77 0.76 -4.69 -7.07
CA PRO A 77 0.12 -3.39 -7.22
C PRO A 77 0.95 -2.43 -8.06
N TRP A 78 0.27 -1.48 -8.70
CA TRP A 78 0.94 -0.35 -9.32
C TRP A 78 1.55 0.56 -8.24
N GLY A 79 2.69 1.16 -8.59
CA GLY A 79 3.29 2.23 -7.79
C GLY A 79 2.34 3.43 -7.63
N TRP A 80 1.54 3.71 -8.65
CA TRP A 80 0.51 4.75 -8.62
C TRP A 80 -0.59 4.48 -7.59
N SER A 81 -1.02 3.23 -7.44
CA SER A 81 -1.98 2.83 -6.40
C SER A 81 -1.44 3.08 -5.00
N ILE A 82 -0.15 2.83 -4.78
CA ILE A 82 0.51 3.14 -3.50
C ILE A 82 0.50 4.65 -3.26
N ILE A 83 0.86 5.46 -4.27
CA ILE A 83 0.80 6.93 -4.16
C ILE A 83 -0.62 7.40 -3.81
N GLU A 84 -1.64 6.87 -4.49
CA GLU A 84 -3.04 7.24 -4.27
C GLU A 84 -3.47 6.94 -2.82
N ILE A 85 -3.18 5.73 -2.34
CA ILE A 85 -3.48 5.32 -0.95
C ILE A 85 -2.79 6.24 0.05
N LEU A 86 -1.51 6.56 -0.15
CA LEU A 86 -0.76 7.43 0.76
C LEU A 86 -1.32 8.86 0.75
N LYS A 87 -1.67 9.42 -0.41
CA LYS A 87 -2.29 10.76 -0.53
C LYS A 87 -3.62 10.83 0.22
N GLU A 88 -4.48 9.84 0.04
CA GLU A 88 -5.82 9.79 0.65
C GLU A 88 -5.80 9.53 2.16
N THR A 89 -4.69 9.01 2.68
CA THR A 89 -4.56 8.64 4.10
C THR A 89 -3.60 9.53 4.89
N ALA A 90 -2.84 10.41 4.24
CA ALA A 90 -1.83 11.27 4.89
C ALA A 90 -2.37 12.22 5.98
N LYS A 91 -3.68 12.51 5.99
CA LYS A 91 -4.32 13.38 7.00
C LYS A 91 -4.96 12.61 8.14
N LEU A 92 -4.92 11.28 8.12
CA LEU A 92 -5.41 10.48 9.24
C LEU A 92 -4.52 10.74 10.47
N ARG A 93 -5.07 10.47 11.65
CA ARG A 93 -4.36 10.63 12.93
C ARG A 93 -3.03 9.85 13.04
N PRO A 94 -2.94 8.56 12.66
CA PRO A 94 -1.70 7.79 12.81
C PRO A 94 -0.61 8.21 11.81
N ASP A 95 0.65 7.94 12.17
CA ASP A 95 1.75 8.06 11.22
C ASP A 95 1.57 7.05 10.08
N ILE A 96 1.61 7.51 8.84
CA ILE A 96 1.43 6.68 7.66
C ILE A 96 2.79 6.38 7.04
N ILE A 97 3.11 5.10 6.89
CA ILE A 97 4.38 4.66 6.29
C ILE A 97 4.15 3.58 5.23
N CYS A 98 5.06 3.51 4.26
CA CYS A 98 5.11 2.45 3.27
C CYS A 98 6.57 2.22 2.84
N HIS A 99 7.08 1.03 3.13
CA HIS A 99 8.43 0.61 2.72
C HIS A 99 8.31 -0.54 1.72
N PRO A 100 8.10 -0.25 0.42
CA PRO A 100 7.90 -1.29 -0.56
C PRO A 100 9.16 -2.14 -0.73
N VAL A 101 8.97 -3.44 -0.96
CA VAL A 101 10.05 -4.38 -1.26
C VAL A 101 10.02 -4.70 -2.75
N ALA A 102 11.21 -4.81 -3.36
CA ALA A 102 11.37 -5.16 -4.77
C ALA A 102 10.63 -4.21 -5.74
N PHE A 103 10.57 -2.91 -5.42
CA PHE A 103 9.93 -1.92 -6.28
C PHE A 103 10.60 -1.87 -7.66
N GLY A 104 9.79 -1.73 -8.71
CA GLY A 104 10.23 -1.74 -10.11
C GLY A 104 10.70 -3.12 -10.62
N ARG A 105 10.65 -4.18 -9.81
CA ARG A 105 10.98 -5.56 -10.23
C ARG A 105 9.74 -6.26 -10.77
N SER A 106 9.94 -7.34 -11.54
CA SER A 106 8.84 -8.10 -12.15
C SER A 106 7.87 -8.71 -11.12
N ARG A 107 8.39 -9.04 -9.93
CA ARG A 107 7.69 -9.69 -8.82
C ARG A 107 7.27 -8.73 -7.69
N GLY A 108 7.46 -7.42 -7.87
CA GLY A 108 7.08 -6.41 -6.88
C GLY A 108 6.27 -5.28 -7.49
N PRO A 109 5.87 -4.29 -6.66
CA PRO A 109 5.14 -3.13 -7.13
C PRO A 109 5.94 -2.38 -8.18
N LYS A 110 5.26 -1.88 -9.22
CA LYS A 110 5.96 -1.21 -10.31
C LYS A 110 5.02 -0.31 -11.11
N ASN A 111 5.64 0.65 -11.78
CA ASN A 111 5.16 1.42 -12.90
C ASN A 111 6.10 1.17 -14.10
N CYS A 112 6.22 2.12 -15.03
CA CYS A 112 7.17 2.04 -16.12
C CYS A 112 8.63 2.22 -15.66
N LYS A 113 9.57 1.81 -16.51
CA LYS A 113 11.01 1.82 -16.19
C LYS A 113 11.57 3.21 -15.88
N SER A 114 11.02 4.27 -16.47
CA SER A 114 11.53 5.64 -16.30
C SER A 114 11.14 6.26 -14.97
N CYS A 115 9.97 5.93 -14.40
CA CYS A 115 9.49 6.54 -13.15
C CYS A 115 9.71 5.70 -11.89
N ASN A 116 9.94 4.39 -12.02
CA ASN A 116 10.01 3.47 -10.86
C ASN A 116 10.93 3.97 -9.73
N ARG A 117 12.15 4.42 -10.08
CA ARG A 117 13.14 4.88 -9.09
C ARG A 117 12.68 6.14 -8.35
N GLU A 118 12.09 7.08 -9.08
CA GLU A 118 11.66 8.36 -8.50
C GLU A 118 10.43 8.17 -7.62
N ILE A 119 9.50 7.30 -8.02
CA ILE A 119 8.32 6.98 -7.24
C ILE A 119 8.68 6.23 -5.96
N GLU A 120 9.56 5.23 -6.02
CA GLU A 120 10.05 4.52 -4.83
C GLU A 120 10.69 5.50 -3.85
N LYS A 121 11.57 6.38 -4.34
CA LYS A 121 12.21 7.42 -3.53
C LYS A 121 11.18 8.30 -2.82
N ARG A 122 10.17 8.78 -3.53
CA ARG A 122 9.12 9.65 -2.95
C ARG A 122 8.26 8.93 -1.92
N ILE A 123 7.94 7.66 -2.13
CA ILE A 123 7.21 6.84 -1.15
C ILE A 123 8.02 6.72 0.15
N LEU A 124 9.34 6.50 0.04
CA LEU A 124 10.23 6.44 1.20
C LEU A 124 10.38 7.80 1.89
N GLU A 125 10.53 8.88 1.14
CA GLU A 125 10.60 10.25 1.68
C GLU A 125 9.28 10.66 2.37
N PHE A 126 8.13 10.28 1.80
CA PHE A 126 6.82 10.48 2.43
C PHE A 126 6.75 9.73 3.78
N SER A 127 7.22 8.49 3.85
CA SER A 127 7.19 7.69 5.09
C SER A 127 7.99 8.30 6.25
N ILE A 128 8.88 9.25 5.96
CA ILE A 128 9.65 9.99 6.97
C ILE A 128 8.94 11.29 7.36
N ASN A 129 8.34 11.99 6.41
CA ASN A 129 7.85 13.37 6.59
C ASN A 129 6.33 13.51 6.69
N ASN A 130 5.56 12.51 6.24
CA ASN A 130 4.11 12.54 6.05
C ASN A 130 3.58 13.75 5.24
N ASP A 131 4.43 14.39 4.42
CA ASP A 131 4.05 15.50 3.54
C ASP A 131 3.58 15.01 2.18
N VAL A 132 2.28 15.20 1.91
CA VAL A 132 1.61 14.84 0.65
C VAL A 132 2.28 15.44 -0.59
N LYS A 133 2.90 16.61 -0.47
CA LYS A 133 3.59 17.27 -1.60
C LYS A 133 4.75 16.46 -2.15
N ILE A 134 5.39 15.63 -1.31
CA ILE A 134 6.47 14.73 -1.73
C ILE A 134 5.96 13.73 -2.79
N LEU A 135 4.68 13.36 -2.71
CA LEU A 135 4.03 12.42 -3.63
C LEU A 135 3.53 13.08 -4.93
N GLU A 136 3.78 14.38 -5.14
CA GLU A 136 3.48 15.07 -6.39
C GLU A 136 4.51 14.66 -7.46
N TYR A 137 4.08 13.80 -8.38
CA TYR A 137 4.88 13.33 -9.49
C TYR A 137 3.94 12.90 -10.63
N ASP A 138 4.39 13.05 -11.88
CA ASP A 138 3.64 12.67 -13.06
C ASP A 138 4.51 11.97 -14.09
N CYS A 139 3.91 11.05 -14.85
CA CYS A 139 4.55 10.33 -15.95
C CYS A 139 3.47 9.68 -16.82
N ASP A 140 3.71 9.62 -18.13
CA ASP A 140 2.73 9.13 -19.13
C ASP A 140 2.12 7.76 -18.81
N CYS A 141 2.86 6.86 -18.15
CA CYS A 141 2.36 5.53 -17.76
C CYS A 141 1.22 5.58 -16.72
N LYS A 142 0.93 6.76 -16.14
CA LYS A 142 -0.24 6.97 -15.29
C LYS A 142 -1.54 6.69 -16.05
N LYS A 143 -1.58 6.95 -17.36
CA LYS A 143 -2.74 6.62 -18.22
C LYS A 143 -3.01 5.11 -18.26
N GLU A 144 -1.96 4.29 -18.33
CA GLU A 144 -2.08 2.83 -18.30
C GLU A 144 -2.65 2.34 -16.96
N TRP A 145 -2.25 2.99 -15.86
CA TRP A 145 -2.82 2.72 -14.54
C TRP A 145 -4.29 3.14 -14.45
N GLU A 146 -4.66 4.31 -14.98
CA GLU A 146 -6.06 4.77 -15.05
C GLU A 146 -6.93 3.79 -15.85
N GLU A 147 -6.41 3.24 -16.95
CA GLU A 147 -7.05 2.16 -17.70
C GLU A 147 -7.18 0.86 -16.89
N GLU A 148 -6.16 0.49 -16.10
CA GLU A 148 -6.22 -0.67 -15.19
C GLU A 148 -7.34 -0.50 -14.15
N LEU A 149 -7.57 0.71 -13.63
CA LEU A 149 -8.63 0.99 -12.66
C LEU A 149 -10.05 0.82 -13.25
N MET A 150 -10.20 0.78 -14.58
CA MET A 150 -11.48 0.56 -15.25
C MET A 150 -11.79 -0.92 -15.49
N LYS A 151 -10.86 -1.84 -15.19
CA LYS A 151 -11.08 -3.28 -15.33
C LYS A 151 -11.94 -3.80 -14.17
N PHE A 152 -12.83 -4.73 -14.50
CA PHE A 152 -13.73 -5.42 -13.57
C PHE A 152 -13.08 -6.68 -13.01
#